data_AF-A0A8T7DQ80-F1
#
_entry.id   AF-A0A8T7DQ80-F1
#
_cell.length_a   1.000
_cell.length_b   1.000
_cell.length_c   1.000
_cell.angle_alpha   90.00
_cell.angle_beta   90.00
_cell.angle_gamma   90.00
#
_symmetry.space_group_name_H-M   'P 1'
#
loop_
_entity.id
_entity.type
_entity.pdbx_description
1 polymer ?
#
loop_
_entity_poly.entity_id
_entity_poly.type
_entity_poly.pdbx_seq_one_letter_code
_entity_poly.pdbx_strand_id
1 'polypeptide(L)'
;MNVTKPKALHQRRLTNQQRPALCVLLLVLCLALSGCATWQSPETFDITVLRARAETEAVGGVRLSAAVLSSAESQQIFGAAVNEAGVQPVWIELENSTDQALWLMRSGTDPDLFSPLEVAWTFHKAFAADTNASIDEHFDALSFQNPILRGETKSGILYTNPHRKTRFLVIDILGQGQLFPFTLFPRVPDDVTDETTRLDRATRLIEAAEADYQQADEFRAALERLPCCATNADGSRAGDPVNAVLVGDIEAVAAAVIRRGFRADIKAVDNEQHLFDRKPDFVLRKVGQSAAPANWLRIWVAPMRYQGKAVFLVQTGRPLGWRFTELEDDDELEKQDLELKLNSSIDEVRDLLIEDLLYSGGLAKLAFVNGVGATEPGEYRSNLGGNRYQTDGLRAVMFLLTRPLSLSDLELLDWHPLLKLREIEAIENNENNQR
;
A
#
# COMPACT_ATOMS: atom_id res chain seq x y z
N MET A 1 -70.68 -18.77 -35.70
CA MET A 1 -70.43 -17.70 -34.71
C MET A 1 -71.22 -18.01 -33.45
N ASN A 2 -70.59 -18.52 -32.40
CA ASN A 2 -70.89 -18.16 -31.02
C ASN A 2 -69.87 -18.79 -30.07
N VAL A 3 -69.41 -17.94 -29.15
CA VAL A 3 -68.33 -18.11 -28.19
C VAL A 3 -68.78 -18.99 -27.03
N THR A 4 -67.90 -19.87 -26.54
CA THR A 4 -68.01 -20.44 -25.18
C THR A 4 -66.66 -20.33 -24.47
N LYS A 5 -66.64 -19.51 -23.41
CA LYS A 5 -65.49 -19.25 -22.53
C LYS A 5 -65.27 -20.40 -21.53
N PRO A 6 -64.02 -20.71 -21.12
CA PRO A 6 -63.76 -21.60 -20.01
C PRO A 6 -63.83 -20.90 -18.63
N LYS A 7 -64.02 -21.75 -17.61
CA LYS A 7 -64.44 -21.48 -16.23
C LYS A 7 -63.41 -20.70 -15.39
N ALA A 8 -63.91 -19.83 -14.50
CA ALA A 8 -63.13 -19.10 -13.52
C ALA A 8 -62.66 -19.99 -12.35
N LEU A 9 -61.36 -19.96 -12.05
CA LEU A 9 -60.78 -20.46 -10.81
C LEU A 9 -60.99 -19.42 -9.69
N HIS A 10 -61.51 -19.89 -8.58
CA HIS A 10 -61.92 -19.10 -7.42
C HIS A 10 -60.69 -18.61 -6.64
N GLN A 11 -60.23 -17.38 -6.90
CA GLN A 11 -59.32 -16.68 -5.99
C GLN A 11 -60.10 -16.26 -4.74
N ARG A 12 -59.90 -16.97 -3.62
CA ARG A 12 -60.36 -16.52 -2.30
C ARG A 12 -59.65 -15.20 -1.97
N ARG A 13 -60.34 -14.08 -2.17
CA ARG A 13 -59.91 -12.76 -1.71
C ARG A 13 -59.93 -12.76 -0.18
N LEU A 14 -58.77 -12.55 0.43
CA LEU A 14 -58.65 -12.26 1.87
C LEU A 14 -59.52 -11.03 2.19
N THR A 15 -60.39 -11.16 3.19
CA THR A 15 -61.31 -10.09 3.60
C THR A 15 -60.53 -8.94 4.26
N ASN A 16 -61.06 -7.71 4.14
CA ASN A 16 -60.40 -6.46 4.56
C ASN A 16 -60.01 -6.42 6.07
N GLN A 17 -60.51 -7.35 6.87
CA GLN A 17 -60.23 -7.52 8.30
C GLN A 17 -58.95 -8.30 8.59
N GLN A 18 -58.41 -9.07 7.63
CA GLN A 18 -57.19 -9.88 7.80
C GLN A 18 -55.90 -9.17 7.35
N ARG A 19 -56.01 -8.03 6.66
CA ARG A 19 -54.89 -7.21 6.19
C ARG A 19 -54.04 -6.59 7.31
N PRO A 20 -54.60 -5.99 8.38
CA PRO A 20 -53.76 -5.44 9.45
C PRO A 20 -53.05 -6.53 10.24
N ALA A 21 -53.70 -7.68 10.47
CA ALA A 21 -53.09 -8.82 11.14
C ALA A 21 -51.94 -9.43 10.31
N LEU A 22 -52.10 -9.50 8.98
CA LEU A 22 -51.04 -9.96 8.07
C LEU A 22 -49.87 -8.97 8.00
N CYS A 23 -50.13 -7.66 8.01
CA CYS A 23 -49.08 -6.64 8.06
C CYS A 23 -48.33 -6.64 9.40
N VAL A 24 -49.03 -6.78 10.54
CA VAL A 24 -48.40 -6.92 11.85
C VAL A 24 -47.59 -8.20 11.94
N LEU A 25 -48.11 -9.32 11.41
CA LEU A 25 -47.38 -10.58 11.36
C LEU A 25 -46.13 -10.48 10.46
N LEU A 26 -46.21 -9.82 9.31
CA LEU A 26 -45.05 -9.54 8.45
C LEU A 26 -44.04 -8.60 9.12
N LEU A 27 -44.51 -7.59 9.85
CA LEU A 27 -43.63 -6.68 10.59
C LEU A 27 -42.93 -7.41 11.74
N VAL A 28 -43.64 -8.26 12.47
CA VAL A 28 -43.10 -9.13 13.53
C VAL A 28 -42.17 -10.18 12.94
N LEU A 29 -42.47 -10.74 11.77
CA LEU A 29 -41.60 -11.69 11.07
C LEU A 29 -40.34 -10.99 10.53
N CYS A 30 -40.44 -9.76 10.03
CA CYS A 30 -39.27 -8.95 9.65
C CYS A 30 -38.45 -8.52 10.88
N LEU A 31 -39.09 -8.24 12.02
CA LEU A 31 -38.43 -7.97 13.31
C LEU A 31 -37.81 -9.24 13.93
N ALA A 32 -38.37 -10.42 13.65
CA ALA A 32 -37.84 -11.71 14.10
C ALA A 32 -36.77 -12.29 13.16
N LEU A 33 -36.84 -11.99 11.85
CA LEU A 33 -35.82 -12.31 10.85
C LEU A 33 -34.67 -11.29 10.84
N SER A 34 -34.84 -10.14 11.49
CA SER A 34 -33.74 -9.29 11.96
C SER A 34 -33.19 -9.75 13.32
N GLY A 35 -33.49 -11.00 13.71
CA GLY A 35 -32.77 -11.75 14.73
C GLY A 35 -31.27 -11.65 14.47
N CYS A 36 -30.65 -10.79 15.28
CA CYS A 36 -29.31 -10.30 15.15
C CYS A 36 -28.30 -11.45 15.12
N ALA A 37 -27.48 -11.51 14.07
CA ALA A 37 -26.07 -11.81 14.34
C ALA A 37 -25.53 -10.61 15.13
N THR A 38 -25.74 -10.61 16.46
CA THR A 38 -25.15 -9.63 17.36
C THR A 38 -23.64 -9.78 17.18
N TRP A 39 -22.95 -8.68 16.90
CA TRP A 39 -21.48 -8.72 16.93
C TRP A 39 -21.07 -9.24 18.30
N GLN A 40 -20.26 -10.30 18.31
CA GLN A 40 -19.72 -10.88 19.53
C GLN A 40 -18.26 -10.49 19.60
N SER A 41 -17.85 -9.95 20.75
CA SER A 41 -16.43 -9.74 21.02
C SER A 41 -15.72 -11.09 20.84
N PRO A 42 -14.70 -11.17 19.97
CA PRO A 42 -14.09 -12.45 19.65
C PRO A 42 -13.34 -13.06 20.83
N GLU A 43 -13.17 -14.38 20.80
CA GLU A 43 -12.31 -15.08 21.74
C GLU A 43 -10.84 -14.65 21.57
N THR A 44 -10.05 -14.83 22.63
CA THR A 44 -8.61 -14.47 22.64
C THR A 44 -7.88 -15.13 21.47
N PHE A 45 -7.24 -14.32 20.63
CA PHE A 45 -6.45 -14.79 19.50
C PHE A 45 -5.02 -15.13 19.91
N ASP A 46 -4.50 -16.26 19.42
CA ASP A 46 -3.11 -16.65 19.66
C ASP A 46 -2.14 -15.87 18.76
N ILE A 47 -1.54 -14.83 19.34
CA ILE A 47 -0.58 -13.96 18.66
C ILE A 47 0.67 -14.69 18.16
N THR A 48 0.97 -15.89 18.67
CA THR A 48 2.14 -16.67 18.24
C THR A 48 2.06 -17.04 16.76
N VAL A 49 0.86 -17.18 16.21
CA VAL A 49 0.63 -17.43 14.78
C VAL A 49 1.11 -16.26 13.93
N LEU A 50 0.84 -15.02 14.36
CA LEU A 50 1.34 -13.81 13.68
C LEU A 50 2.84 -13.67 13.84
N ARG A 51 3.38 -13.87 15.06
CA ARG A 51 4.82 -13.85 15.34
C ARG A 51 5.59 -14.86 14.48
N ALA A 52 5.06 -16.06 14.27
CA ALA A 52 5.72 -17.12 13.52
C ALA A 52 5.97 -16.77 12.04
N ARG A 53 5.19 -15.85 11.48
CA ARG A 53 5.31 -15.38 10.08
C ARG A 53 5.67 -13.91 9.95
N ALA A 54 6.03 -13.26 11.07
CA ALA A 54 6.39 -11.85 11.07
C ALA A 54 7.76 -11.64 10.43
N GLU A 55 7.89 -10.56 9.67
CA GLU A 55 9.20 -10.05 9.25
C GLU A 55 9.77 -9.22 10.39
N THR A 56 11.04 -9.43 10.72
CA THR A 56 11.71 -8.78 11.84
C THR A 56 12.97 -8.07 11.38
N GLU A 57 13.14 -6.83 11.82
CA GLU A 57 14.35 -6.04 11.62
C GLU A 57 14.76 -5.38 12.94
N ALA A 58 16.06 -5.13 13.12
CA ALA A 58 16.60 -4.47 14.29
C ALA A 58 17.51 -3.30 13.88
N VAL A 59 17.21 -2.11 14.39
CA VAL A 59 17.95 -0.87 14.10
C VAL A 59 18.23 -0.15 15.42
N GLY A 60 19.50 0.07 15.74
CA GLY A 60 19.91 0.97 16.82
C GLY A 60 19.35 0.63 18.22
N GLY A 61 19.15 -0.66 18.55
CA GLY A 61 18.58 -1.09 19.83
C GLY A 61 17.04 -1.12 19.86
N VAL A 62 16.39 -0.95 18.70
CA VAL A 62 14.95 -1.15 18.51
C VAL A 62 14.75 -2.35 17.60
N ARG A 63 13.94 -3.33 18.01
CA ARG A 63 13.56 -4.46 17.18
C ARG A 63 12.07 -4.37 16.83
N LEU A 64 11.77 -4.34 15.54
CA LEU A 64 10.41 -4.27 15.01
C LEU A 64 10.08 -5.59 14.33
N SER A 65 8.93 -6.16 14.67
CA SER A 65 8.34 -7.31 13.96
C SER A 65 6.97 -6.92 13.41
N ALA A 66 6.63 -7.36 12.19
CA ALA A 66 5.34 -7.06 11.58
C ALA A 66 4.75 -8.22 10.77
N ALA A 67 3.43 -8.37 10.83
CA ALA A 67 2.68 -9.35 10.03
C ALA A 67 1.35 -8.75 9.54
N VAL A 68 1.04 -8.95 8.25
CA VAL A 68 -0.26 -8.55 7.66
C VAL A 68 -1.33 -9.57 8.02
N LEU A 69 -2.46 -9.15 8.58
CA LEU A 69 -3.56 -10.06 8.93
C LEU A 69 -4.28 -10.58 7.66
N SER A 70 -4.61 -11.86 7.67
CA SER A 70 -5.50 -12.51 6.70
C SER A 70 -6.97 -12.16 7.00
N SER A 71 -7.87 -12.37 6.03
CA SER A 71 -9.31 -12.20 6.19
C SER A 71 -9.87 -13.10 7.30
N ALA A 72 -9.36 -14.33 7.42
CA ALA A 72 -9.75 -15.25 8.48
C ALA A 72 -9.30 -14.76 9.86
N GLU A 73 -8.05 -14.29 9.99
CA GLU A 73 -7.53 -13.70 11.23
C GLU A 73 -8.27 -12.41 11.58
N SER A 74 -8.63 -11.58 10.59
CA SER A 74 -9.44 -10.38 10.84
C SER A 74 -10.82 -10.72 11.41
N GLN A 75 -11.51 -11.72 10.87
CA GLN A 75 -12.78 -12.18 11.44
C GLN A 75 -12.59 -12.71 12.87
N GLN A 76 -11.49 -13.41 13.15
CA GLN A 76 -11.18 -13.95 14.47
C GLN A 76 -10.75 -12.88 15.49
N ILE A 77 -10.04 -11.84 15.06
CA ILE A 77 -9.49 -10.80 15.95
C ILE A 77 -10.50 -9.68 16.18
N PHE A 78 -11.25 -9.28 15.14
CA PHE A 78 -12.17 -8.14 15.20
C PHE A 78 -13.65 -8.54 15.30
N GLY A 79 -13.99 -9.80 14.97
CA GLY A 79 -15.39 -10.21 14.82
C GLY A 79 -16.04 -9.62 13.58
N ALA A 80 -15.22 -9.10 12.66
CA ALA A 80 -15.64 -8.37 11.48
C ALA A 80 -14.69 -8.63 10.30
N ALA A 81 -15.23 -8.58 9.09
CA ALA A 81 -14.48 -8.75 7.85
C ALA A 81 -13.74 -7.47 7.45
N VAL A 82 -12.75 -7.06 8.25
CA VAL A 82 -11.99 -5.80 8.05
C VAL A 82 -11.32 -5.73 6.67
N ASN A 83 -10.75 -6.85 6.21
CA ASN A 83 -10.13 -6.95 4.89
C ASN A 83 -11.12 -6.72 3.74
N GLU A 84 -12.36 -7.19 3.87
CA GLU A 84 -13.41 -7.01 2.86
C GLU A 84 -13.92 -5.57 2.80
N ALA A 85 -13.77 -4.81 3.89
CA ALA A 85 -14.05 -3.37 3.93
C ALA A 85 -12.95 -2.50 3.28
N GLY A 86 -11.96 -3.12 2.62
CA GLY A 86 -10.88 -2.40 1.96
C GLY A 86 -9.79 -1.90 2.91
N VAL A 87 -9.72 -2.43 4.14
CA VAL A 87 -8.69 -2.11 5.14
C VAL A 87 -7.77 -3.31 5.32
N GLN A 88 -6.45 -3.11 5.27
CA GLN A 88 -5.46 -4.16 5.52
C GLN A 88 -4.81 -3.96 6.89
N PRO A 89 -5.20 -4.73 7.92
CA PRO A 89 -4.61 -4.61 9.24
C PRO A 89 -3.20 -5.21 9.28
N VAL A 90 -2.30 -4.52 9.97
CA VAL A 90 -0.91 -4.95 10.17
C VAL A 90 -0.66 -5.02 11.67
N TRP A 91 -0.42 -6.22 12.16
CA TRP A 91 0.09 -6.40 13.52
C TRP A 91 1.56 -6.02 13.56
N ILE A 92 1.94 -5.27 14.59
CA ILE A 92 3.29 -4.83 14.85
C ILE A 92 3.67 -5.10 16.30
N GLU A 93 4.94 -5.44 16.52
CA GLU A 93 5.54 -5.60 17.83
C GLU A 93 6.90 -4.90 17.85
N LEU A 94 7.09 -4.07 18.86
CA LEU A 94 8.26 -3.22 19.06
C LEU A 94 8.90 -3.55 20.39
N GLU A 95 10.15 -3.99 20.35
CA GLU A 95 11.00 -4.15 21.51
C GLU A 95 11.97 -2.98 21.59
N ASN A 96 11.85 -2.19 22.65
CA ASN A 96 12.67 -1.02 22.90
C ASN A 96 13.81 -1.35 23.87
N SER A 97 14.99 -1.66 23.37
CA SER A 97 16.20 -1.87 24.20
C SER A 97 17.01 -0.58 24.41
N THR A 98 16.47 0.58 24.06
CA THR A 98 17.11 1.88 24.29
C THR A 98 16.85 2.40 25.72
N ASP A 99 17.51 3.49 26.10
CA ASP A 99 17.36 4.16 27.39
C ASP A 99 16.27 5.24 27.40
N GLN A 100 15.55 5.42 26.29
CA GLN A 100 14.53 6.45 26.08
C GLN A 100 13.17 5.84 25.74
N ALA A 101 12.10 6.58 26.03
CA ALA A 101 10.78 6.28 25.49
C ALA A 101 10.74 6.58 23.99
N LEU A 102 10.00 5.77 23.24
CA LEU A 102 9.88 5.85 21.79
C LEU A 102 8.43 6.04 21.36
N TRP A 103 8.24 6.63 20.18
CA TRP A 103 6.94 6.87 19.57
C TRP A 103 6.90 6.32 18.15
N LEU A 104 5.97 5.42 17.87
CA LEU A 104 5.66 5.04 16.50
C LEU A 104 4.97 6.18 15.76
N MET A 105 5.52 6.57 14.61
CA MET A 105 4.94 7.58 13.72
C MET A 105 3.99 6.95 12.71
N ARG A 106 2.68 6.94 13.03
CA ARG A 106 1.64 6.28 12.23
C ARG A 106 1.57 6.80 10.78
N SER A 107 1.67 8.12 10.59
CA SER A 107 1.61 8.75 9.26
C SER A 107 2.83 8.45 8.38
N GLY A 108 3.94 7.99 8.96
CA GLY A 108 5.10 7.50 8.20
C GLY A 108 4.85 6.13 7.56
N THR A 109 3.84 5.39 8.04
CA THR A 109 3.51 4.03 7.59
C THR A 109 2.63 4.00 6.36
N ASP A 110 1.58 4.81 6.37
CA ASP A 110 0.70 5.03 5.24
C ASP A 110 0.12 6.45 5.40
N PRO A 111 0.28 7.36 4.41
CA PRO A 111 -0.25 8.72 4.53
C PRO A 111 -1.77 8.75 4.68
N ASP A 112 -2.48 7.72 4.20
CA ASP A 112 -3.93 7.60 4.30
C ASP A 112 -4.35 6.47 5.26
N LEU A 113 -3.58 6.26 6.35
CA LEU A 113 -3.89 5.29 7.40
C LEU A 113 -5.26 5.57 8.05
N PHE A 114 -6.04 4.51 8.29
CA PHE A 114 -7.33 4.60 8.98
C PHE A 114 -7.16 4.68 10.49
N SER A 115 -7.98 5.51 11.14
CA SER A 115 -8.09 5.47 12.60
C SER A 115 -8.86 4.23 13.07
N PRO A 116 -8.59 3.67 14.28
CA PRO A 116 -9.34 2.51 14.77
C PRO A 116 -10.86 2.73 14.75
N LEU A 117 -11.32 3.91 15.15
CA LEU A 117 -12.73 4.25 15.21
C LEU A 117 -13.37 4.48 13.83
N GLU A 118 -12.60 4.91 12.84
CA GLU A 118 -13.07 5.00 11.45
C GLU A 118 -13.32 3.61 10.86
N VAL A 119 -12.43 2.65 11.16
CA VAL A 119 -12.65 1.25 10.76
C VAL A 119 -13.85 0.66 11.50
N ALA A 120 -13.91 0.83 12.83
CA ALA A 120 -15.00 0.38 13.69
C ALA A 120 -16.38 0.87 13.20
N TRP A 121 -16.46 2.15 12.82
CA TRP A 121 -17.68 2.81 12.31
C TRP A 121 -18.31 2.06 11.13
N THR A 122 -17.49 1.45 10.27
CA THR A 122 -17.95 0.72 9.07
C THR A 122 -18.79 -0.52 9.45
N PHE A 123 -18.67 -0.99 10.70
CA PHE A 123 -19.39 -2.15 11.23
C PHE A 123 -20.55 -1.77 12.17
N HIS A 124 -20.83 -0.48 12.32
CA HIS A 124 -21.94 0.00 13.15
C HIS A 124 -23.30 -0.40 12.59
N LYS A 125 -24.22 -0.68 13.50
CA LYS A 125 -25.61 -1.00 13.16
C LYS A 125 -26.53 0.13 13.63
N ALA A 126 -27.55 0.43 12.81
CA ALA A 126 -28.58 1.39 13.19
C ALA A 126 -29.33 0.90 14.44
N PHE A 127 -29.61 1.82 15.37
CA PHE A 127 -30.32 1.55 16.63
C PHE A 127 -29.62 0.54 17.57
N ALA A 128 -28.30 0.39 17.47
CA ALA A 128 -27.51 -0.55 18.29
C ALA A 128 -26.39 0.16 19.08
N ALA A 129 -26.74 1.21 19.84
CA ALA A 129 -25.75 2.09 20.51
C ALA A 129 -24.75 1.33 21.40
N ASP A 130 -25.20 0.43 22.27
CA ASP A 130 -24.33 -0.32 23.18
C ASP A 130 -23.39 -1.28 22.42
N THR A 131 -23.90 -1.91 21.35
CA THR A 131 -23.08 -2.77 20.48
C THR A 131 -22.03 -1.95 19.73
N ASN A 132 -22.39 -0.79 19.18
CA ASN A 132 -21.45 0.09 18.48
C ASN A 132 -20.36 0.60 19.42
N ALA A 133 -20.70 0.97 20.65
CA ALA A 133 -19.73 1.35 21.67
C ALA A 133 -18.76 0.20 22.02
N SER A 134 -19.27 -1.04 22.08
CA SER A 134 -18.42 -2.22 22.31
C SER A 134 -17.49 -2.52 21.14
N ILE A 135 -17.94 -2.28 19.90
CA ILE A 135 -17.09 -2.38 18.70
C ILE A 135 -15.99 -1.32 18.75
N ASP A 136 -16.34 -0.06 19.07
CA ASP A 136 -15.39 1.05 19.17
C ASP A 136 -14.29 0.76 20.21
N GLU A 137 -14.68 0.32 21.41
CA GLU A 137 -13.75 -0.05 22.49
C GLU A 137 -12.82 -1.19 22.08
N HIS A 138 -13.35 -2.22 21.41
CA HIS A 138 -12.56 -3.37 20.95
C HIS A 138 -11.51 -2.99 19.90
N PHE A 139 -11.89 -2.19 18.90
CA PHE A 139 -10.95 -1.73 17.86
C PHE A 139 -9.88 -0.78 18.41
N ASP A 140 -10.23 0.08 19.36
CA ASP A 140 -9.27 0.98 20.02
C ASP A 140 -8.29 0.21 20.92
N ALA A 141 -8.77 -0.80 21.66
CA ALA A 141 -7.95 -1.65 22.52
C ALA A 141 -6.91 -2.47 21.72
N LEU A 142 -7.25 -2.90 20.50
CA LEU A 142 -6.33 -3.62 19.61
C LEU A 142 -5.32 -2.72 18.88
N SER A 143 -5.62 -1.43 18.78
CA SER A 143 -4.78 -0.45 18.09
C SER A 143 -3.42 -0.29 18.78
N PHE A 144 -2.35 -0.04 18.02
CA PHE A 144 -1.04 0.22 18.62
C PHE A 144 -1.04 1.53 19.42
N GLN A 145 -0.73 1.45 20.71
CA GLN A 145 -0.73 2.60 21.62
C GLN A 145 0.70 3.10 21.92
N ASN A 146 0.94 4.39 21.68
CA ASN A 146 2.16 5.07 22.11
C ASN A 146 2.06 5.54 23.58
N PRO A 147 3.18 5.76 24.29
CA PRO A 147 4.57 5.49 23.89
C PRO A 147 4.97 4.01 24.04
N ILE A 148 6.16 3.67 23.57
CA ILE A 148 6.90 2.44 23.92
C ILE A 148 7.95 2.83 24.95
N LEU A 149 7.78 2.41 26.20
CA LEU A 149 8.69 2.72 27.31
C LEU A 149 10.03 2.00 27.16
N ARG A 150 11.03 2.47 27.90
CA ARG A 150 12.35 1.83 27.94
C ARG A 150 12.25 0.38 28.42
N GLY A 151 12.91 -0.54 27.73
CA GLY A 151 12.86 -1.98 28.02
C GLY A 151 11.51 -2.65 27.77
N GLU A 152 10.50 -1.91 27.28
CA GLU A 152 9.18 -2.45 26.99
C GLU A 152 9.19 -3.19 25.65
N THR A 153 8.45 -4.30 25.59
CA THR A 153 7.97 -4.87 24.33
C THR A 153 6.48 -4.58 24.22
N LYS A 154 6.09 -3.87 23.16
CA LYS A 154 4.72 -3.42 22.95
C LYS A 154 4.21 -3.86 21.59
N SER A 155 2.98 -4.31 21.53
CA SER A 155 2.36 -4.76 20.28
C SER A 155 0.98 -4.15 20.08
N GLY A 156 0.52 -4.13 18.84
CA GLY A 156 -0.81 -3.67 18.48
C GLY A 156 -0.99 -3.67 16.97
N ILE A 157 -2.15 -3.17 16.51
CA ILE A 157 -2.52 -3.21 15.10
C ILE A 157 -2.54 -1.79 14.52
N LEU A 158 -2.03 -1.67 13.29
CA LEU A 158 -2.20 -0.51 12.42
C LEU A 158 -3.19 -0.86 11.32
N TYR A 159 -4.13 0.04 11.02
CA TYR A 159 -5.14 -0.15 9.99
C TYR A 159 -4.74 0.59 8.71
N THR A 160 -4.24 -0.14 7.71
CA THR A 160 -3.59 0.46 6.53
C THR A 160 -4.37 0.22 5.26
N ASN A 161 -4.02 0.91 4.18
CA ASN A 161 -4.58 0.61 2.87
C ASN A 161 -3.98 -0.70 2.30
N PRO A 162 -4.76 -1.44 1.50
CA PRO A 162 -4.34 -2.74 1.00
C PRO A 162 -3.18 -2.64 0.01
N HIS A 163 -2.21 -3.53 0.19
CA HIS A 163 -1.22 -3.89 -0.84
C HIS A 163 -1.54 -5.29 -1.36
N ARG A 164 -1.19 -5.54 -2.62
CA ARG A 164 -1.28 -6.87 -3.23
C ARG A 164 0.03 -7.65 -3.08
N LYS A 165 -0.05 -8.95 -2.81
CA LYS A 165 1.02 -9.97 -2.71
C LYS A 165 2.03 -9.73 -1.59
N THR A 166 2.78 -8.63 -1.67
CA THR A 166 3.78 -8.22 -0.69
C THR A 166 3.43 -6.82 -0.22
N ARG A 167 3.29 -6.65 1.10
CA ARG A 167 3.15 -5.32 1.68
C ARG A 167 4.52 -4.71 1.83
N PHE A 168 4.67 -3.48 1.34
CA PHE A 168 5.89 -2.72 1.55
C PHE A 168 5.59 -1.80 2.72
N LEU A 169 6.20 -2.08 3.86
CA LEU A 169 5.86 -1.47 5.14
C LEU A 169 7.03 -0.59 5.60
N VAL A 170 6.82 0.73 5.55
CA VAL A 170 7.77 1.70 6.13
C VAL A 170 7.29 2.02 7.53
N ILE A 171 8.13 1.94 8.56
CA ILE A 171 7.76 2.38 9.91
C ILE A 171 8.87 3.25 10.45
N ASP A 172 8.50 4.44 10.93
CA ASP A 172 9.41 5.34 11.61
C ASP A 172 9.12 5.32 13.10
N ILE A 173 10.16 5.06 13.90
CA ILE A 173 10.11 5.18 15.35
C ILE A 173 10.90 6.42 15.76
N LEU A 174 10.24 7.34 16.43
CA LEU A 174 10.80 8.59 16.92
C LEU A 174 11.28 8.42 18.37
N GLY A 175 12.56 8.73 18.60
CA GLY A 175 13.12 8.99 19.92
C GLY A 175 13.48 10.47 20.08
N GLN A 176 14.07 10.82 21.21
CA GLN A 176 14.69 12.10 21.49
C GLN A 176 15.90 12.34 20.57
N GLY A 177 15.72 13.17 19.53
CA GLY A 177 16.78 13.55 18.60
C GLY A 177 17.22 12.43 17.64
N GLN A 178 16.53 11.29 17.66
CA GLN A 178 16.86 10.13 16.84
C GLN A 178 15.61 9.58 16.15
N LEU A 179 15.79 9.11 14.91
CA LEU A 179 14.78 8.38 14.16
C LEU A 179 15.32 6.97 13.87
N PHE A 180 14.50 5.96 14.10
CA PHE A 180 14.78 4.56 13.75
C PHE A 180 13.83 4.16 12.62
N PRO A 181 14.29 4.22 11.36
CA PRO A 181 13.49 3.85 10.21
C PRO A 181 13.60 2.35 9.95
N PHE A 182 12.46 1.75 9.62
CA PHE A 182 12.34 0.35 9.25
C PHE A 182 11.65 0.24 7.89
N THR A 183 12.09 -0.71 7.07
CA THR A 183 11.42 -1.05 5.81
C THR A 183 11.30 -2.56 5.74
N LEU A 184 10.11 -3.06 6.06
CA LEU A 184 9.79 -4.48 6.07
C LEU A 184 8.95 -4.86 4.84
N PHE A 185 9.00 -6.13 4.46
CA PHE A 185 8.24 -6.65 3.31
C PHE A 185 7.34 -7.84 3.67
N PRO A 186 6.43 -7.72 4.66
CA PRO A 186 5.61 -8.85 5.07
C PRO A 186 4.69 -9.32 3.95
N ARG A 187 4.51 -10.64 3.87
CA ARG A 187 3.61 -11.29 2.90
C ARG A 187 2.15 -11.02 3.24
N VAL A 188 1.32 -10.84 2.21
CA VAL A 188 -0.14 -10.73 2.32
C VAL A 188 -0.73 -12.14 2.22
N PRO A 189 -1.27 -12.74 3.30
CA PRO A 189 -1.59 -14.16 3.33
C PRO A 189 -2.63 -14.62 2.31
N ASP A 190 -3.65 -13.80 2.03
CA ASP A 190 -4.76 -14.17 1.13
C ASP A 190 -4.47 -13.87 -0.35
N ASP A 191 -3.32 -13.26 -0.64
CA ASP A 191 -2.89 -12.91 -2.00
C ASP A 191 -1.58 -13.64 -2.36
N VAL A 192 -1.53 -14.93 -2.03
CA VAL A 192 -0.41 -15.82 -2.34
C VAL A 192 -0.78 -16.67 -3.55
N THR A 193 -0.14 -16.40 -4.68
CA THR A 193 -0.11 -17.30 -5.85
C THR A 193 1.25 -18.00 -5.90
N ASP A 194 1.31 -19.18 -6.50
CA ASP A 194 2.49 -20.09 -6.58
C ASP A 194 3.69 -19.52 -7.39
N GLU A 195 3.68 -18.22 -7.73
CA GLU A 195 4.88 -17.52 -8.18
C GLU A 195 5.72 -17.16 -6.94
N THR A 196 6.88 -17.83 -6.76
CA THR A 196 7.99 -17.37 -5.89
C THR A 196 7.98 -15.84 -5.77
N THR A 197 7.91 -15.35 -4.52
CA THR A 197 7.56 -13.95 -4.27
C THR A 197 8.44 -13.03 -5.12
N ARG A 198 7.83 -12.01 -5.75
CA ARG A 198 8.55 -11.08 -6.64
C ARG A 198 9.76 -10.46 -5.93
N LEU A 199 9.66 -10.28 -4.61
CA LEU A 199 10.75 -9.86 -3.74
C LEU A 199 11.90 -10.88 -3.74
N ASP A 200 11.66 -12.17 -3.46
CA ASP A 200 12.72 -13.20 -3.49
C ASP A 200 13.43 -13.28 -4.85
N ARG A 201 12.68 -13.10 -5.93
CA ARG A 201 13.24 -13.00 -7.27
C ARG A 201 14.08 -11.73 -7.44
N ALA A 202 13.57 -10.56 -7.03
CA ALA A 202 14.31 -9.31 -7.10
C ALA A 202 15.61 -9.38 -6.28
N THR A 203 15.57 -9.92 -5.06
CA THR A 203 16.76 -10.14 -4.23
C THR A 203 17.77 -11.03 -4.94
N ARG A 204 17.34 -12.18 -5.49
CA ARG A 204 18.23 -13.06 -6.28
C ARG A 204 18.81 -12.36 -7.51
N LEU A 205 18.04 -11.53 -8.21
CA LEU A 205 18.52 -10.76 -9.37
C LEU A 205 19.55 -9.69 -8.94
N ILE A 206 19.31 -9.00 -7.83
CA ILE A 206 20.26 -8.05 -7.25
C ILE A 206 21.55 -8.77 -6.89
N GLU A 207 21.46 -9.92 -6.22
CA GLU A 207 22.59 -10.78 -5.83
C GLU A 207 23.38 -11.31 -7.04
N ALA A 208 22.68 -11.70 -8.10
CA ALA A 208 23.26 -12.24 -9.33
C ALA A 208 23.81 -11.19 -10.29
N ALA A 209 23.71 -9.89 -9.99
CA ALA A 209 24.23 -8.83 -10.85
C ALA A 209 25.75 -9.00 -11.08
N GLU A 210 26.14 -9.20 -12.34
CA GLU A 210 27.51 -9.56 -12.72
C GLU A 210 28.47 -8.35 -12.76
N ALA A 211 27.93 -7.15 -13.01
CA ALA A 211 28.71 -5.92 -13.11
C ALA A 211 28.45 -5.00 -11.91
N ASP A 212 29.50 -4.47 -11.29
CA ASP A 212 29.41 -3.42 -10.28
C ASP A 212 30.34 -2.25 -10.64
N TYR A 213 29.75 -1.18 -11.16
CA TYR A 213 30.48 -0.01 -11.62
C TYR A 213 30.89 0.87 -10.44
N GLN A 214 32.19 1.21 -10.35
CA GLN A 214 32.71 2.08 -9.30
C GLN A 214 32.82 3.54 -9.76
N GLN A 215 33.07 3.74 -11.07
CA GLN A 215 33.26 5.06 -11.67
C GLN A 215 31.98 5.56 -12.35
N ALA A 216 31.67 6.84 -12.16
CA ALA A 216 30.45 7.45 -12.68
C ALA A 216 30.39 7.45 -14.22
N ASP A 217 31.50 7.67 -14.90
CA ASP A 217 31.55 7.71 -16.37
C ASP A 217 31.29 6.32 -16.99
N GLU A 218 31.85 5.26 -16.39
CA GLU A 218 31.61 3.88 -16.83
C GLU A 218 30.17 3.47 -16.59
N PHE A 219 29.62 3.84 -15.43
CA PHE A 219 28.22 3.59 -15.11
C PHE A 219 27.28 4.32 -16.07
N ARG A 220 27.54 5.60 -16.32
CA ARG A 220 26.80 6.40 -17.31
C ARG A 220 26.83 5.72 -18.69
N ALA A 221 28.01 5.32 -19.16
CA ALA A 221 28.15 4.65 -20.46
C ALA A 221 27.41 3.30 -20.50
N ALA A 222 27.32 2.58 -19.38
CA ALA A 222 26.50 1.37 -19.28
C ALA A 222 25.00 1.68 -19.40
N LEU A 223 24.52 2.73 -18.74
CA LEU A 223 23.13 3.17 -18.82
C LEU A 223 22.74 3.64 -20.24
N GLU A 224 23.63 4.32 -20.96
CA GLU A 224 23.39 4.76 -22.35
C GLU A 224 23.24 3.59 -23.34
N ARG A 225 23.81 2.41 -23.02
CA ARG A 225 23.71 1.20 -23.86
C ARG A 225 22.46 0.36 -23.60
N LEU A 226 21.72 0.66 -22.53
CA LEU A 226 20.48 -0.06 -22.23
C LEU A 226 19.42 0.20 -23.30
N PRO A 227 18.53 -0.76 -23.58
CA PRO A 227 17.44 -0.56 -24.52
C PRO A 227 16.57 0.62 -24.08
N CYS A 228 16.10 1.43 -25.05
CA CYS A 228 15.26 2.58 -24.75
C CYS A 228 14.00 2.18 -24.00
N CYS A 229 13.46 1.03 -24.36
CA CYS A 229 12.06 0.71 -24.20
C CYS A 229 11.93 -0.77 -23.87
N ALA A 230 10.86 -1.10 -23.13
CA ALA A 230 10.42 -2.48 -23.03
C ALA A 230 9.93 -2.98 -24.40
N THR A 231 9.61 -4.26 -24.47
CA THR A 231 8.96 -4.89 -25.62
C THR A 231 7.74 -5.70 -25.18
N ASN A 232 6.99 -6.25 -26.12
CA ASN A 232 6.12 -7.39 -25.83
C ASN A 232 6.95 -8.66 -25.58
N ALA A 233 6.28 -9.73 -25.16
CA ALA A 233 6.92 -10.98 -24.75
C ALA A 233 7.83 -11.63 -25.82
N ASP A 234 7.56 -11.41 -27.11
CA ASP A 234 8.36 -11.96 -28.22
C ASP A 234 9.37 -10.95 -28.82
N GLY A 235 9.44 -9.74 -28.26
CA GLY A 235 10.36 -8.69 -28.72
C GLY A 235 9.97 -7.98 -30.03
N SER A 236 8.84 -8.35 -30.66
CA SER A 236 8.46 -7.84 -32.00
C SER A 236 7.94 -6.40 -32.02
N ARG A 237 7.46 -5.88 -30.88
CA ARG A 237 6.86 -4.55 -30.76
C ARG A 237 7.45 -3.80 -29.58
N ALA A 238 7.74 -2.52 -29.80
CA ALA A 238 8.22 -1.62 -28.75
C ALA A 238 7.12 -1.30 -27.74
N GLY A 239 7.44 -1.46 -26.47
CA GLY A 239 6.67 -1.04 -25.30
C GLY A 239 7.03 0.35 -24.84
N ASP A 240 6.76 0.61 -23.57
CA ASP A 240 6.97 1.91 -22.97
C ASP A 240 8.47 2.23 -22.79
N PRO A 241 8.86 3.49 -22.92
CA PRO A 241 10.23 3.92 -22.69
C PRO A 241 10.62 3.83 -21.21
N VAL A 242 11.84 3.36 -20.96
CA VAL A 242 12.45 3.34 -19.63
C VAL A 242 13.14 4.69 -19.40
N ASN A 243 12.36 5.65 -18.90
CA ASN A 243 12.74 7.06 -18.76
C ASN A 243 13.24 7.43 -17.35
N ALA A 244 13.33 6.47 -16.43
CA ALA A 244 13.92 6.66 -15.11
C ALA A 244 14.78 5.47 -14.66
N VAL A 245 15.73 5.75 -13.78
CA VAL A 245 16.64 4.79 -13.15
C VAL A 245 16.73 5.13 -11.66
N LEU A 246 16.52 4.15 -10.79
CA LEU A 246 16.73 4.27 -9.36
C LEU A 246 17.99 3.49 -8.97
N VAL A 247 18.81 4.05 -8.08
CA VAL A 247 20.04 3.41 -7.60
C VAL A 247 20.04 3.44 -6.08
N GLY A 248 20.09 2.30 -5.42
CA GLY A 248 20.03 2.22 -3.96
C GLY A 248 19.80 0.81 -3.45
N ASP A 249 19.77 0.65 -2.12
CA ASP A 249 19.26 -0.58 -1.52
C ASP A 249 17.74 -0.67 -1.77
N ILE A 250 17.18 -1.88 -1.83
CA ILE A 250 15.76 -2.07 -2.14
C ILE A 250 14.87 -1.43 -1.06
N GLU A 251 15.33 -1.42 0.18
CA GLU A 251 14.71 -0.79 1.34
C GLU A 251 14.66 0.73 1.20
N ALA A 252 15.75 1.35 0.72
CA ALA A 252 15.83 2.79 0.48
C ALA A 252 14.89 3.20 -0.66
N VAL A 253 14.86 2.41 -1.73
CA VAL A 253 14.00 2.63 -2.90
C VAL A 253 12.53 2.51 -2.51
N ALA A 254 12.16 1.42 -1.82
CA ALA A 254 10.81 1.20 -1.32
C ALA A 254 10.37 2.32 -0.37
N ALA A 255 11.21 2.70 0.59
CA ALA A 255 10.88 3.77 1.53
C ALA A 255 10.59 5.11 0.84
N ALA A 256 11.40 5.48 -0.17
CA ALA A 256 11.26 6.74 -0.88
C ALA A 256 9.92 6.84 -1.65
N VAL A 257 9.50 5.76 -2.32
CA VAL A 257 8.25 5.75 -3.09
C VAL A 257 7.01 5.66 -2.18
N ILE A 258 7.04 4.84 -1.13
CA ILE A 258 5.88 4.65 -0.23
C ILE A 258 5.53 5.94 0.51
N ARG A 259 6.55 6.68 0.98
CA ARG A 259 6.36 8.01 1.60
C ARG A 259 5.66 9.03 0.71
N ARG A 260 5.57 8.74 -0.59
CA ARG A 260 4.89 9.57 -1.60
C ARG A 260 3.58 8.96 -2.08
N GLY A 261 3.03 7.99 -1.34
CA GLY A 261 1.71 7.41 -1.60
C GLY A 261 1.69 6.35 -2.70
N PHE A 262 2.86 5.85 -3.12
CA PHE A 262 2.92 4.72 -4.04
C PHE A 262 2.67 3.40 -3.30
N ARG A 263 1.73 2.59 -3.80
CA ARG A 263 1.35 1.29 -3.25
C ARG A 263 1.59 0.19 -4.27
N ALA A 264 1.92 -1.00 -3.80
CA ALA A 264 2.08 -2.16 -4.66
C ALA A 264 0.72 -2.60 -5.21
N ASP A 265 0.54 -2.42 -6.51
CA ASP A 265 -0.67 -2.76 -7.24
C ASP A 265 -0.26 -3.13 -8.66
N ILE A 266 -0.35 -4.41 -9.02
CA ILE A 266 0.02 -4.93 -10.34
C ILE A 266 -1.27 -5.32 -11.06
N LYS A 267 -1.42 -4.84 -12.30
CA LYS A 267 -2.56 -5.14 -13.18
C LYS A 267 -2.11 -6.00 -14.36
N ALA A 268 -3.06 -6.62 -15.06
CA ALA A 268 -2.76 -7.51 -16.18
C ALA A 268 -1.94 -6.81 -17.29
N VAL A 269 -2.31 -5.57 -17.62
CA VAL A 269 -1.63 -4.72 -18.63
C VAL A 269 -0.16 -4.42 -18.31
N ASP A 270 0.23 -4.48 -17.04
CA ASP A 270 1.65 -4.32 -16.66
C ASP A 270 2.52 -5.46 -17.15
N ASN A 271 1.95 -6.67 -17.15
CA ASN A 271 2.64 -7.89 -17.52
C ASN A 271 2.82 -8.05 -19.03
N GLU A 272 2.34 -7.10 -19.84
CA GLU A 272 2.61 -7.04 -21.28
C GLU A 272 3.98 -6.43 -21.58
N GLN A 273 4.51 -5.61 -20.67
CA GLN A 273 5.82 -4.99 -20.81
C GLN A 273 6.93 -5.96 -20.41
N HIS A 274 7.91 -6.15 -21.27
CA HIS A 274 9.05 -7.04 -21.04
C HIS A 274 10.36 -6.30 -21.19
N LEU A 275 11.26 -6.53 -20.24
CA LEU A 275 12.64 -6.04 -20.28
C LEU A 275 13.52 -7.15 -19.73
N PHE A 276 14.64 -7.47 -20.38
CA PHE A 276 15.46 -8.64 -20.03
C PHE A 276 14.66 -9.97 -20.10
N ASP A 277 13.78 -10.08 -21.09
CA ASP A 277 12.90 -11.25 -21.31
C ASP A 277 11.95 -11.57 -20.14
N ARG A 278 11.62 -10.56 -19.33
CA ARG A 278 10.80 -10.72 -18.12
C ARG A 278 9.86 -9.54 -17.89
N LYS A 279 8.73 -9.85 -17.25
CA LYS A 279 7.74 -8.90 -16.73
C LYS A 279 8.36 -7.99 -15.66
N PRO A 280 7.73 -6.84 -15.32
CA PRO A 280 8.20 -6.00 -14.23
C PRO A 280 8.35 -6.79 -12.92
N ASP A 281 9.43 -6.54 -12.18
CA ASP A 281 9.62 -7.10 -10.83
C ASP A 281 8.65 -6.46 -9.86
N PHE A 282 8.39 -5.17 -10.01
CA PHE A 282 7.45 -4.43 -9.18
C PHE A 282 6.61 -3.50 -10.04
N VAL A 283 5.36 -3.29 -9.62
CA VAL A 283 4.53 -2.20 -10.12
C VAL A 283 3.93 -1.47 -8.94
N LEU A 284 4.13 -0.16 -8.94
CA LEU A 284 3.66 0.71 -7.88
C LEU A 284 2.74 1.78 -8.47
N ARG A 285 1.61 2.03 -7.83
CA ARG A 285 0.64 3.06 -8.23
C ARG A 285 0.48 4.08 -7.12
N LYS A 286 0.61 5.36 -7.45
CA LYS A 286 0.33 6.46 -6.54
C LYS A 286 -1.16 6.73 -6.52
N VAL A 287 -1.76 6.67 -5.34
CA VAL A 287 -3.19 6.99 -5.17
C VAL A 287 -3.36 8.50 -5.22
N GLY A 288 -4.27 8.98 -6.07
CA GLY A 288 -4.62 10.39 -6.20
C GLY A 288 -5.81 10.78 -5.32
N GLN A 289 -6.24 12.06 -5.41
CA GLN A 289 -7.53 12.46 -4.82
C GLN A 289 -8.67 11.75 -5.54
N SER A 290 -9.68 11.31 -4.79
CA SER A 290 -10.80 10.47 -5.25
C SER A 290 -10.43 9.02 -5.61
N ALA A 291 -9.43 8.43 -4.95
CA ALA A 291 -9.00 7.02 -5.07
C ALA A 291 -8.48 6.57 -6.47
N ALA A 292 -8.57 7.42 -7.50
CA ALA A 292 -8.04 7.10 -8.82
C ALA A 292 -6.49 7.19 -8.87
N PRO A 293 -5.80 6.27 -9.59
CA PRO A 293 -4.35 6.25 -9.64
C PRO A 293 -3.81 7.47 -10.41
N ALA A 294 -2.94 8.24 -9.76
CA ALA A 294 -2.35 9.44 -10.32
C ALA A 294 -1.19 9.11 -11.26
N ASN A 295 -0.26 8.28 -10.82
CA ASN A 295 0.97 7.89 -11.52
C ASN A 295 1.28 6.42 -11.23
N TRP A 296 2.02 5.76 -12.11
CA TRP A 296 2.45 4.36 -11.93
C TRP A 296 3.91 4.19 -12.34
N LEU A 297 4.56 3.24 -11.69
CA LEU A 297 5.95 2.86 -11.91
C LEU A 297 5.98 1.37 -12.23
N ARG A 298 6.54 1.00 -13.38
CA ARG A 298 6.95 -0.39 -13.63
C ARG A 298 8.45 -0.48 -13.47
N ILE A 299 8.91 -1.45 -12.68
CA ILE A 299 10.29 -1.48 -12.18
C ILE A 299 10.92 -2.84 -12.50
N TRP A 300 12.14 -2.82 -13.04
CA TRP A 300 12.98 -3.99 -13.30
C TRP A 300 14.34 -3.83 -12.61
N VAL A 301 14.79 -4.84 -11.88
CA VAL A 301 16.19 -4.97 -11.43
C VAL A 301 17.13 -5.11 -12.64
N ALA A 302 18.03 -4.16 -12.85
CA ALA A 302 19.05 -4.27 -13.88
C ALA A 302 20.11 -5.31 -13.48
N PRO A 303 20.74 -6.02 -14.43
CA PRO A 303 21.83 -6.96 -14.15
C PRO A 303 23.16 -6.21 -13.87
N MET A 304 23.11 -5.13 -13.11
CA MET A 304 24.26 -4.30 -12.75
C MET A 304 24.05 -3.60 -11.42
N ARG A 305 25.15 -3.20 -10.81
CA ARG A 305 25.23 -2.40 -9.60
C ARG A 305 26.07 -1.15 -9.85
N TYR A 306 25.90 -0.18 -8.97
CA TYR A 306 26.77 0.98 -8.88
C TYR A 306 27.22 1.16 -7.43
N GLN A 307 28.53 1.06 -7.19
CA GLN A 307 29.12 1.15 -5.85
C GLN A 307 28.44 0.20 -4.84
N GLY A 308 28.18 -1.03 -5.28
CA GLY A 308 27.51 -2.07 -4.49
C GLY A 308 25.99 -1.91 -4.37
N LYS A 309 25.40 -0.82 -4.89
CA LYS A 309 23.95 -0.57 -4.83
C LYS A 309 23.22 -1.14 -6.04
N ALA A 310 22.03 -1.66 -5.81
CA ALA A 310 21.17 -2.18 -6.88
C ALA A 310 20.75 -1.05 -7.83
N VAL A 311 20.59 -1.39 -9.11
CA VAL A 311 20.11 -0.48 -10.14
C VAL A 311 18.76 -0.98 -10.62
N PHE A 312 17.76 -0.09 -10.64
CA PHE A 312 16.40 -0.39 -11.06
C PHE A 312 16.03 0.48 -12.27
N LEU A 313 15.55 -0.15 -13.32
CA LEU A 313 15.03 0.50 -14.52
C LEU A 313 13.54 0.73 -14.35
N VAL A 314 13.10 1.95 -14.65
CA VAL A 314 11.74 2.39 -14.37
C VAL A 314 11.08 2.97 -15.62
N GLN A 315 9.87 2.49 -15.88
CA GLN A 315 8.91 3.19 -16.74
C GLN A 315 7.97 3.97 -15.85
N THR A 316 7.86 5.28 -16.08
CA THR A 316 6.85 6.11 -15.42
C THR A 316 5.68 6.31 -16.36
N GLY A 317 4.45 6.20 -15.86
CA GLY A 317 3.30 6.61 -16.63
C GLY A 317 2.24 7.33 -15.80
N ARG A 318 1.30 7.95 -16.51
CA ARG A 318 0.22 8.74 -15.94
C ARG A 318 -0.99 8.66 -16.87
N PRO A 319 -2.17 8.22 -16.40
CA PRO A 319 -3.37 8.30 -17.20
C PRO A 319 -3.80 9.77 -17.41
N LEU A 320 -4.48 10.06 -18.51
CA LEU A 320 -5.13 11.34 -18.77
C LEU A 320 -6.58 11.29 -18.30
N GLY A 321 -7.08 12.42 -17.79
CA GLY A 321 -8.50 12.55 -17.41
C GLY A 321 -8.93 11.82 -16.14
N TRP A 322 -8.02 11.10 -15.46
CA TRP A 322 -8.32 10.27 -14.28
C TRP A 322 -8.99 11.00 -13.11
N ARG A 323 -8.77 12.32 -12.97
CA ARG A 323 -9.40 13.14 -11.92
C ARG A 323 -10.86 13.50 -12.20
N PHE A 324 -11.30 13.29 -13.44
CA PHE A 324 -12.62 13.68 -13.92
C PHE A 324 -13.48 12.46 -14.28
N THR A 325 -13.01 11.26 -13.94
CA THR A 325 -13.73 10.02 -14.12
C THR A 325 -14.55 9.76 -12.86
N GLU A 326 -15.87 9.77 -12.96
CA GLU A 326 -16.74 9.26 -11.90
C GLU A 326 -16.53 7.74 -11.88
N LEU A 327 -16.03 7.21 -10.76
CA LEU A 327 -15.82 5.78 -10.59
C LEU A 327 -17.19 5.12 -10.34
N GLU A 328 -17.84 4.63 -11.38
CA GLU A 328 -19.02 3.75 -11.28
C GLU A 328 -18.59 2.31 -11.59
N ASP A 329 -18.71 1.43 -10.59
CA ASP A 329 -18.52 -0.03 -10.62
C ASP A 329 -17.10 -0.60 -10.93
N ASP A 330 -16.69 -1.62 -10.15
CA ASP A 330 -15.41 -2.34 -10.30
C ASP A 330 -15.23 -3.01 -11.68
N ASP A 331 -16.33 -3.40 -12.33
CA ASP A 331 -16.32 -4.00 -13.68
C ASP A 331 -15.99 -2.98 -14.80
N GLU A 332 -16.18 -1.67 -14.57
CA GLU A 332 -15.78 -0.62 -15.51
C GLU A 332 -14.30 -0.23 -15.33
N LEU A 333 -13.75 -0.37 -14.11
CA LEU A 333 -12.33 -0.14 -13.81
C LEU A 333 -11.40 -1.08 -14.58
N GLU A 334 -11.73 -2.39 -14.66
CA GLU A 334 -10.94 -3.35 -15.45
C GLU A 334 -11.00 -3.08 -16.96
N LYS A 335 -12.15 -2.60 -17.47
CA LYS A 335 -12.28 -2.19 -18.88
C LYS A 335 -11.55 -0.88 -19.18
N GLN A 336 -11.56 0.07 -18.25
CA GLN A 336 -10.81 1.32 -18.40
C GLN A 336 -9.31 1.07 -18.41
N ASP A 337 -8.78 0.12 -17.63
CA ASP A 337 -7.36 -0.23 -17.63
C ASP A 337 -6.83 -0.68 -19.00
N LEU A 338 -7.71 -1.20 -19.88
CA LEU A 338 -7.39 -1.63 -21.24
C LEU A 338 -7.40 -0.48 -22.27
N GLU A 339 -8.01 0.67 -21.94
CA GLU A 339 -8.14 1.86 -22.80
C GLU A 339 -7.56 3.14 -22.19
N LEU A 340 -6.66 3.03 -21.20
CA LEU A 340 -6.05 4.20 -20.55
C LEU A 340 -5.28 5.03 -21.58
N LYS A 341 -5.84 6.20 -21.92
CA LYS A 341 -5.11 7.27 -22.59
C LYS A 341 -4.02 7.77 -21.65
N LEU A 342 -2.77 7.62 -22.03
CA LEU A 342 -1.64 8.06 -21.22
C LEU A 342 -1.23 9.50 -21.54
N ASN A 343 -0.61 10.18 -20.56
CA ASN A 343 0.01 11.48 -20.80
C ASN A 343 1.07 11.31 -21.88
N SER A 344 0.93 12.05 -22.97
CA SER A 344 1.86 11.98 -24.08
C SER A 344 3.22 12.57 -23.73
N SER A 345 3.31 13.49 -22.75
CA SER A 345 4.61 13.95 -22.23
C SER A 345 5.08 13.00 -21.14
N ILE A 346 5.93 12.03 -21.50
CA ILE A 346 6.50 11.11 -20.50
C ILE A 346 7.53 11.80 -19.60
N ASP A 347 8.12 12.90 -20.08
CA ASP A 347 9.10 13.68 -19.32
C ASP A 347 8.42 14.41 -18.16
N GLU A 348 7.19 14.92 -18.37
CA GLU A 348 6.40 15.49 -17.27
C GLU A 348 6.17 14.45 -16.16
N VAL A 349 5.89 13.20 -16.53
CA VAL A 349 5.67 12.11 -15.56
C VAL A 349 6.97 11.75 -14.84
N ARG A 350 8.10 11.69 -15.56
CA ARG A 350 9.44 11.50 -14.99
C ARG A 350 9.77 12.59 -14.00
N ASP A 351 9.51 13.85 -14.34
CA ASP A 351 9.87 15.00 -13.51
C ASP A 351 9.00 15.07 -12.24
N LEU A 352 7.73 14.69 -12.33
CA LEU A 352 6.88 14.49 -11.16
C LEU A 352 7.40 13.39 -10.23
N LEU A 353 7.98 12.31 -10.77
CA LEU A 353 8.65 11.30 -9.94
C LEU A 353 9.89 11.88 -9.25
N ILE A 354 10.71 12.68 -9.95
CA ILE A 354 11.87 13.35 -9.34
C ILE A 354 11.41 14.21 -8.16
N GLU A 355 10.37 15.02 -8.34
CA GLU A 355 9.80 15.84 -7.28
C GLU A 355 9.30 14.98 -6.11
N ASP A 356 8.58 13.89 -6.38
CA ASP A 356 8.15 12.98 -5.34
C ASP A 356 9.33 12.41 -4.55
N LEU A 357 10.37 11.89 -5.22
CA LEU A 357 11.53 11.34 -4.53
C LEU A 357 12.33 12.41 -3.79
N LEU A 358 12.37 13.65 -4.29
CA LEU A 358 12.94 14.78 -3.56
C LEU A 358 12.15 15.05 -2.26
N TYR A 359 10.82 15.16 -2.33
CA TYR A 359 9.96 15.38 -1.17
C TYR A 359 9.91 14.19 -0.21
N SER A 360 10.25 12.98 -0.66
CA SER A 360 10.37 11.81 0.23
C SER A 360 11.50 11.97 1.26
N GLY A 361 12.49 12.81 0.94
CA GLY A 361 13.74 12.95 1.71
C GLY A 361 14.72 11.78 1.50
N GLY A 362 14.47 10.90 0.52
CA GLY A 362 15.34 9.77 0.17
C GLY A 362 16.28 10.03 -1.02
N LEU A 363 16.02 11.07 -1.82
CA LEU A 363 16.84 11.40 -2.99
C LEU A 363 18.15 12.10 -2.58
N ALA A 364 19.27 11.40 -2.77
CA ALA A 364 20.60 11.91 -2.42
C ALA A 364 21.31 12.58 -3.60
N LYS A 365 21.14 12.05 -4.82
CA LYS A 365 21.75 12.60 -6.05
C LYS A 365 20.78 12.42 -7.22
N LEU A 366 20.84 13.35 -8.17
CA LEU A 366 20.10 13.32 -9.42
C LEU A 366 21.07 13.56 -10.58
N ALA A 367 20.94 12.78 -11.64
CA ALA A 367 21.63 12.98 -12.91
C ALA A 367 20.68 12.67 -14.08
N PHE A 368 21.11 13.02 -15.30
CA PHE A 368 20.39 12.68 -16.53
C PHE A 368 21.35 12.01 -17.51
N VAL A 369 20.84 11.03 -18.25
CA VAL A 369 21.63 10.25 -19.21
C VAL A 369 20.82 9.98 -20.47
N ASN A 370 21.48 9.89 -21.63
CA ASN A 370 20.78 9.51 -22.86
C ASN A 370 20.26 8.07 -22.77
N GLY A 371 19.22 7.75 -23.54
CA GLY A 371 18.88 6.34 -23.81
C GLY A 371 17.47 6.10 -24.31
N VAL A 372 16.56 7.06 -24.16
CA VAL A 372 15.20 6.95 -24.72
C VAL A 372 15.16 7.40 -26.19
N GLY A 373 16.06 8.32 -26.56
CA GLY A 373 16.10 8.98 -27.87
C GLY A 373 15.04 10.08 -27.96
N ALA A 374 15.41 11.28 -28.40
CA ALA A 374 14.47 12.41 -28.45
C ALA A 374 13.44 12.22 -29.57
N THR A 375 12.21 12.67 -29.34
CA THR A 375 11.24 12.86 -30.43
C THR A 375 11.44 14.21 -31.10
N GLU A 376 11.27 14.27 -32.42
CA GLU A 376 11.30 15.55 -33.11
C GLU A 376 10.12 16.45 -32.69
N PRO A 377 10.28 17.78 -32.68
CA PRO A 377 9.21 18.70 -32.33
C PRO A 377 7.95 18.48 -33.19
N GLY A 378 6.83 18.15 -32.54
CA GLY A 378 5.55 17.87 -33.22
C GLY A 378 5.37 16.42 -33.68
N GLU A 379 6.40 15.58 -33.61
CA GLU A 379 6.30 14.15 -33.85
C GLU A 379 5.97 13.37 -32.58
N TYR A 380 5.54 12.12 -32.74
CA TYR A 380 5.18 11.23 -31.63
C TYR A 380 5.62 9.81 -31.97
N ARG A 381 6.04 9.06 -30.96
CA ARG A 381 6.18 7.61 -31.04
C ARG A 381 4.97 6.92 -30.41
N SER A 382 4.76 5.65 -30.74
CA SER A 382 3.68 4.84 -30.19
C SER A 382 4.22 3.67 -29.36
N ASN A 383 3.48 3.26 -28.34
CA ASN A 383 3.79 2.11 -27.50
C ASN A 383 2.87 0.91 -27.78
N LEU A 384 3.03 -0.18 -27.01
CA LEU A 384 2.23 -1.41 -27.13
C LEU A 384 0.71 -1.19 -27.01
N GLY A 385 0.28 -0.20 -26.22
CA GLY A 385 -1.13 0.15 -26.03
C GLY A 385 -1.67 1.13 -27.09
N GLY A 386 -0.89 1.46 -28.13
CA GLY A 386 -1.26 2.44 -29.14
C GLY A 386 -1.26 3.89 -28.66
N ASN A 387 -0.82 4.15 -27.42
CA ASN A 387 -0.68 5.50 -26.88
C ASN A 387 0.51 6.22 -27.53
N ARG A 388 0.31 7.50 -27.84
CA ARG A 388 1.32 8.37 -28.44
C ARG A 388 2.10 9.11 -27.36
N TYR A 389 3.41 9.22 -27.53
CA TYR A 389 4.27 9.94 -26.59
C TYR A 389 5.37 10.78 -27.26
N GLN A 390 5.86 11.76 -26.50
CA GLN A 390 6.94 12.71 -26.77
C GLN A 390 7.94 12.70 -25.61
N THR A 391 9.22 12.93 -25.92
CA THR A 391 10.30 12.94 -24.92
C THR A 391 11.55 13.67 -25.41
N ASP A 392 12.30 14.25 -24.48
CA ASP A 392 13.65 14.80 -24.61
C ASP A 392 14.72 13.72 -24.83
N GLY A 393 14.38 12.45 -24.68
CA GLY A 393 15.26 11.30 -24.93
C GLY A 393 16.15 10.90 -23.76
N LEU A 394 16.00 11.56 -22.61
CA LEU A 394 16.80 11.34 -21.41
C LEU A 394 16.13 10.39 -20.42
N ARG A 395 16.96 9.75 -19.61
CA ARG A 395 16.57 9.04 -18.39
C ARG A 395 17.00 9.87 -17.18
N ALA A 396 16.13 10.02 -16.20
CA ALA A 396 16.53 10.54 -14.89
C ALA A 396 17.17 9.43 -14.05
N VAL A 397 18.35 9.68 -13.49
CA VAL A 397 19.08 8.75 -12.62
C VAL A 397 19.04 9.28 -11.19
N MET A 398 18.34 8.58 -10.31
CA MET A 398 18.02 9.01 -8.95
C MET A 398 18.69 8.06 -7.95
N PHE A 399 19.61 8.58 -7.15
CA PHE A 399 20.34 7.81 -6.15
C PHE A 399 19.65 7.96 -4.80
N LEU A 400 19.21 6.84 -4.24
CA LEU A 400 18.40 6.77 -3.04
C LEU A 400 19.22 6.21 -1.88
N LEU A 401 19.03 6.82 -0.72
CA LEU A 401 19.63 6.38 0.54
C LEU A 401 18.52 6.13 1.55
N THR A 402 18.76 5.15 2.42
CA THR A 402 17.91 4.97 3.61
C THR A 402 18.05 6.23 4.46
N ARG A 403 16.92 6.88 4.76
CA ARG A 403 16.91 7.87 5.83
C ARG A 403 17.42 7.20 7.12
N PRO A 404 18.05 7.94 8.04
CA PRO A 404 17.90 9.38 8.22
C PRO A 404 19.13 10.15 7.76
N LEU A 405 18.97 11.06 6.79
CA LEU A 405 19.73 12.31 6.85
C LEU A 405 19.00 13.23 7.82
N SER A 406 19.19 12.89 9.09
CA SER A 406 19.08 13.73 10.28
C SER A 406 17.82 14.60 10.47
N LEU A 407 17.05 14.27 11.51
CA LEU A 407 16.19 15.25 12.22
C LEU A 407 17.03 16.26 13.02
N SER A 408 18.31 16.48 12.71
CA SER A 408 19.19 17.40 13.48
C SER A 408 18.69 18.85 13.49
N ASP A 409 17.75 19.20 12.62
CA ASP A 409 17.10 20.51 12.63
C ASP A 409 15.78 20.51 13.44
N LEU A 410 15.29 19.34 13.85
CA LEU A 410 14.13 19.23 14.74
C LEU A 410 14.59 19.38 16.19
N GLU A 411 14.75 20.63 16.60
CA GLU A 411 14.85 20.98 18.01
C GLU A 411 13.48 20.80 18.67
N LEU A 412 13.33 19.75 19.49
CA LEU A 412 12.16 19.61 20.37
C LEU A 412 12.31 20.60 21.53
N LEU A 413 11.71 21.78 21.36
CA LEU A 413 11.68 22.80 22.39
C LEU A 413 10.85 22.31 23.58
N ASP A 414 11.47 22.16 24.76
CA ASP A 414 10.83 21.74 26.02
C ASP A 414 10.01 22.87 26.65
N TRP A 415 9.15 23.52 25.87
CA TRP A 415 8.23 24.54 26.34
C TRP A 415 7.08 23.94 27.17
N HIS A 416 6.74 22.68 26.86
CA HIS A 416 5.80 21.86 27.60
C HIS A 416 6.29 20.40 27.55
N PRO A 417 6.40 19.71 28.70
CA PRO A 417 7.00 18.38 28.77
C PRO A 417 6.03 17.28 28.30
N LEU A 418 5.34 17.47 27.17
CA LEU A 418 4.27 16.59 26.68
C LEU A 418 4.72 15.13 26.58
N LEU A 419 5.92 14.90 26.05
CA LEU A 419 6.48 13.55 25.90
C LEU A 419 6.78 12.91 27.27
N LYS A 420 7.34 13.68 28.22
CA LYS A 420 7.60 13.23 29.59
C LYS A 420 6.31 12.97 30.37
N LEU A 421 5.28 13.81 30.20
CA LEU A 421 3.98 13.62 30.84
C LEU A 421 3.30 12.36 30.34
N ARG A 422 3.32 12.11 29.01
CA ARG A 422 2.80 10.86 28.44
C ARG A 422 3.59 9.63 28.89
N GLU A 423 4.89 9.77 29.09
CA GLU A 423 5.73 8.71 29.67
C GLU A 423 5.31 8.42 31.12
N ILE A 424 5.13 9.46 31.95
CA ILE A 424 4.67 9.32 33.35
C ILE A 424 3.29 8.66 33.40
N GLU A 425 2.31 9.15 32.64
CA GLU A 425 0.97 8.57 32.56
C GLU A 425 1.01 7.10 32.11
N ALA A 426 1.88 6.77 31.14
CA ALA A 426 2.05 5.40 30.68
C ALA A 426 2.67 4.49 31.75
N ILE A 427 3.66 4.98 32.50
CA ILE A 427 4.26 4.25 33.63
C ILE A 427 3.21 4.00 34.71
N GLU A 428 2.46 5.03 35.11
CA GLU A 428 1.39 4.92 36.13
C GLU A 428 0.31 3.92 35.72
N ASN A 429 -0.12 3.94 34.45
CA ASN A 429 -1.11 3.00 33.93
C ASN A 429 -0.60 1.55 33.91
N ASN A 430 0.68 1.33 33.60
CA ASN A 430 1.27 -0.01 33.59
C ASN A 430 1.42 -0.56 35.03
N GLU A 431 1.81 0.28 35.99
CA GLU A 431 1.87 -0.10 37.41
C GLU A 431 0.49 -0.45 37.99
N ASN A 432 -0.57 0.24 37.55
CA ASN A 432 -1.93 -0.04 37.97
C ASN A 432 -2.51 -1.32 37.36
N ASN A 433 -2.12 -1.69 36.13
CA ASN A 433 -2.56 -2.92 35.47
C ASN A 433 -1.84 -4.19 35.97
N GLN A 434 -0.80 -4.05 36.79
CA GLN A 434 -0.06 -5.16 37.41
C GLN A 434 -0.44 -5.43 38.88
N ARG A 435 -1.32 -4.62 39.48
CA ARG A 435 -1.88 -4.80 40.84
C ARG A 435 -3.28 -5.37 40.77
#